data_AF-A0A6U9YR93-F1
#
_entry.id   AF-A0A6U9YR93-F1
#
_cell.length_a   1.000
_cell.length_b   1.000
_cell.length_c   1.000
_cell.angle_alpha   90.00
_cell.angle_beta   90.00
_cell.angle_gamma   90.00
#
_symmetry.space_group_name_H-M   'P 1'
#
loop_
_entity.id
_entity.type
_entity.pdbx_description
1 polymer ?
#
loop_
_entity_poly.entity_id
_entity_poly.type
_entity_poly.pdbx_seq_one_letter_code
_entity_poly.pdbx_strand_id
1 'polypeptide(L)'
;GPMGVFESPQFNKGTYDIAKYLAEITTKKGAITIIGGGDSVSAVNKSGLAAKMSHISTGGGASLELLEGKVLPGVAALDDVGGAAPPAKKAPPAPAAAKAPAAAKAAGSIRDLLLS
;
A
#
# COMPACT_ATOMS: atom_id res chain seq x y z
N GLY A 1 2.12 2.23 7.67
CA GLY A 1 2.76 1.68 8.87
C GLY A 1 2.45 0.20 8.97
N PRO A 2 3.38 -0.63 9.49
CA PRO A 2 3.10 -2.03 9.83
C PRO A 2 1.89 -2.19 10.76
N MET A 3 1.26 -3.36 10.73
CA MET A 3 0.07 -3.66 11.57
C MET A 3 0.42 -4.18 12.97
N GLY A 4 1.70 -4.38 13.24
CA GLY A 4 2.27 -4.81 14.50
C GLY A 4 3.78 -4.74 14.43
N VAL A 5 4.47 -5.28 15.44
CA VAL A 5 5.93 -5.39 15.49
C VAL A 5 6.39 -6.47 14.50
N PHE A 6 6.49 -6.11 13.21
CA PHE A 6 6.72 -7.04 12.10
C PHE A 6 8.11 -7.70 12.13
N GLU A 7 9.01 -7.17 12.93
CA GLU A 7 10.30 -7.76 13.26
C GLU A 7 10.15 -9.04 14.10
N SER A 8 9.06 -9.17 14.87
CA SER A 8 8.75 -10.35 15.67
C SER A 8 7.85 -11.33 14.91
N PRO A 9 8.24 -12.61 14.80
CA PRO A 9 7.41 -13.66 14.18
C PRO A 9 6.01 -13.79 14.79
N GLN A 10 5.84 -13.43 16.06
CA GLN A 10 4.55 -13.52 16.75
C GLN A 10 3.55 -12.45 16.28
N PHE A 11 4.03 -11.35 15.71
CA PHE A 11 3.21 -10.17 15.37
C PHE A 11 3.36 -9.70 13.91
N ASN A 12 4.10 -10.43 13.07
CA ASN A 12 4.36 -10.01 11.69
C ASN A 12 3.29 -10.43 10.68
N LYS A 13 2.47 -11.42 11.03
CA LYS A 13 1.51 -12.04 10.11
C LYS A 13 0.56 -11.02 9.50
N GLY A 14 0.00 -10.12 10.32
CA GLY A 14 -0.93 -9.09 9.85
C GLY A 14 -0.28 -8.13 8.83
N THR A 15 0.96 -7.72 9.08
CA THR A 15 1.70 -6.84 8.16
C THR A 15 1.96 -7.53 6.81
N TYR A 16 2.36 -8.80 6.82
CA TYR A 16 2.64 -9.55 5.60
C TYR A 16 1.38 -9.96 4.83
N ASP A 17 0.29 -10.27 5.52
CA ASP A 17 -1.00 -10.55 4.90
C ASP A 17 -1.52 -9.33 4.13
N ILE A 18 -1.41 -8.13 4.71
CA ILE A 18 -1.76 -6.88 4.03
C ILE A 18 -0.83 -6.64 2.84
N ALA A 19 0.49 -6.80 2.99
CA ALA A 19 1.43 -6.64 1.88
C ALA A 19 1.11 -7.60 0.71
N LYS A 20 0.78 -8.85 1.02
CA LYS A 20 0.37 -9.85 0.02
C LYS A 20 -0.93 -9.44 -0.66
N TYR A 21 -1.93 -9.02 0.10
CA TYR A 21 -3.20 -8.55 -0.45
C TYR A 21 -3.01 -7.36 -1.40
N LEU A 22 -2.20 -6.37 -1.01
CA LEU A 22 -1.87 -5.21 -1.83
C LEU A 22 -1.18 -5.61 -3.14
N ALA A 23 -0.20 -6.52 -3.09
CA ALA A 23 0.46 -7.04 -4.29
C ALA A 23 -0.52 -7.74 -5.24
N GLU A 24 -1.45 -8.52 -4.68
CA GLU A 24 -2.45 -9.24 -5.47
C GLU A 24 -3.45 -8.30 -6.15
N ILE A 25 -3.98 -7.29 -5.44
CA ILE A 25 -4.91 -6.35 -6.07
C ILE A 25 -4.22 -5.44 -7.09
N THR A 26 -2.93 -5.13 -6.90
CA THR A 26 -2.15 -4.36 -7.86
C THR A 26 -2.02 -5.13 -9.17
N THR A 27 -1.57 -6.38 -9.07
CA THR A 27 -1.27 -7.22 -10.24
C THR A 27 -2.52 -7.76 -10.92
N LYS A 28 -3.56 -8.15 -10.16
CA LYS A 28 -4.78 -8.78 -10.72
C LYS A 28 -5.87 -7.78 -11.10
N LYS A 29 -5.95 -6.64 -10.43
CA LYS A 29 -7.04 -5.66 -10.62
C LYS A 29 -6.55 -4.30 -11.14
N GLY A 30 -5.24 -4.11 -11.30
CA GLY A 30 -4.67 -2.82 -11.71
C GLY A 30 -4.87 -1.71 -10.67
N ALA A 31 -5.05 -2.07 -9.39
CA ALA A 31 -5.17 -1.07 -8.33
C ALA A 31 -3.83 -0.35 -8.13
N ILE A 32 -3.86 0.97 -7.96
CA ILE A 32 -2.67 1.74 -7.59
C ILE A 32 -2.39 1.52 -6.11
N THR A 33 -1.23 0.96 -5.79
CA THR A 33 -0.78 0.75 -4.41
C THR A 33 0.44 1.58 -4.08
N ILE A 34 0.33 2.35 -3.00
CA ILE A 34 1.38 3.24 -2.52
C ILE A 34 1.79 2.78 -1.13
N ILE A 35 3.08 2.45 -0.96
CA ILE A 35 3.66 2.13 0.34
C ILE A 35 4.45 3.34 0.82
N GLY A 36 4.10 3.85 2.00
CA GLY A 36 4.71 5.04 2.59
C GLY A 36 5.41 4.75 3.93
N GLY A 37 6.62 5.27 4.08
CA GLY A 37 7.39 5.31 5.33
C GLY A 37 8.37 4.14 5.50
N GLY A 38 9.54 4.43 6.08
CA GLY A 38 10.69 3.51 6.18
C GLY A 38 10.34 2.12 6.72
N ASP A 39 9.53 2.02 7.77
CA ASP A 39 9.15 0.72 8.34
C ASP A 39 8.21 -0.07 7.42
N SER A 40 7.24 0.61 6.79
CA SER A 40 6.36 -0.03 5.80
C SER A 40 7.16 -0.52 4.60
N VAL A 41 8.11 0.29 4.12
CA VAL A 41 9.03 -0.09 3.03
C VAL A 41 9.87 -1.30 3.43
N SER A 42 10.43 -1.29 4.64
CA SER A 42 11.22 -2.40 5.18
C SER A 42 10.41 -3.69 5.28
N ALA A 43 9.16 -3.62 5.75
CA ALA A 43 8.27 -4.77 5.85
C ALA A 43 7.95 -5.37 4.46
N VAL A 44 7.65 -4.52 3.48
CA VAL A 44 7.35 -4.97 2.12
C VAL A 44 8.60 -5.56 1.45
N ASN A 45 9.78 -4.99 1.69
CA ASN A 45 11.05 -5.53 1.21
C ASN A 45 11.34 -6.92 1.82
N LYS A 46 11.20 -7.08 3.14
CA LYS A 46 11.37 -8.38 3.81
C LYS A 46 10.37 -9.43 3.31
N SER A 47 9.16 -9.01 2.90
CA SER A 47 8.16 -9.91 2.31
C SER A 47 8.46 -10.32 0.86
N GLY A 48 9.43 -9.69 0.18
CA GLY A 48 9.76 -9.96 -1.22
C GLY A 48 8.70 -9.45 -2.22
N LEU A 49 7.82 -8.54 -1.79
CA LEU A 49 6.68 -8.06 -2.60
C LEU A 49 6.87 -6.64 -3.15
N ALA A 50 8.00 -5.99 -2.87
CA ALA A 50 8.27 -4.61 -3.26
C ALA A 50 8.07 -4.34 -4.76
N ALA A 51 8.57 -5.25 -5.62
CA ALA A 51 8.42 -5.13 -7.07
C ALA A 51 6.97 -5.23 -7.58
N LYS A 52 6.03 -5.66 -6.73
CA LYS A 52 4.60 -5.78 -7.08
C LYS A 52 3.77 -4.58 -6.63
N MET A 53 4.39 -3.59 -5.98
CA MET A 53 3.73 -2.35 -5.58
C MET A 53 3.81 -1.30 -6.69
N SER A 54 2.83 -0.40 -6.78
CA SER A 54 2.87 0.66 -7.81
C SER A 54 3.87 1.77 -7.46
N HIS A 55 3.99 2.13 -6.19
CA HIS A 55 4.95 3.14 -5.73
C HIS A 55 5.41 2.87 -4.29
N ILE A 56 6.68 3.16 -4.04
CA ILE A 56 7.32 3.03 -2.72
C ILE A 56 7.94 4.38 -2.36
N SER A 57 7.43 5.01 -1.30
CA SER A 57 7.90 6.28 -0.77
C SER A 57 8.53 6.09 0.61
N THR A 58 9.73 6.64 0.79
CA THR A 58 10.42 6.67 2.08
C THR A 58 9.83 7.71 3.03
N GLY A 59 9.17 8.74 2.49
CA GLY A 59 8.56 9.82 3.26
C GLY A 59 7.19 9.45 3.81
N GLY A 60 7.11 8.83 4.99
CA GLY A 60 5.84 8.41 5.60
C GLY A 60 4.90 9.59 5.84
N GLY A 61 5.34 10.55 6.66
CA GLY A 61 4.57 11.76 6.97
C GLY A 61 4.36 12.66 5.75
N ALA A 62 5.42 12.90 4.98
CA ALA A 62 5.34 13.73 3.77
C ALA A 62 4.34 13.19 2.73
N SER A 63 4.25 11.86 2.56
CA SER A 63 3.26 11.26 1.66
C SER A 63 1.83 11.46 2.15
N LEU A 64 1.60 11.43 3.48
CA LEU A 64 0.28 11.68 4.04
C LEU A 64 -0.12 13.16 3.92
N GLU A 65 0.79 14.09 4.21
CA GLU A 65 0.56 15.53 4.01
C GLU A 65 0.25 15.86 2.55
N LEU A 66 0.94 15.22 1.61
CA LEU A 66 0.66 15.35 0.18
C LEU A 66 -0.74 14.83 -0.16
N LEU A 67 -1.16 13.70 0.39
CA LEU A 67 -2.51 13.13 0.20
C LEU A 67 -3.61 13.97 0.86
N GLU A 68 -3.29 14.69 1.93
CA GLU A 68 -4.15 15.70 2.56
C GLU A 68 -4.28 16.97 1.69
N GLY A 69 -3.49 17.10 0.63
CA GLY A 69 -3.47 18.27 -0.26
C GLY A 69 -2.68 19.45 0.28
N LYS A 70 -1.85 19.24 1.31
CA LYS A 70 -0.97 20.29 1.84
C LYS A 70 0.20 20.51 0.89
N VAL A 71 0.64 21.76 0.83
CA VAL A 71 1.88 22.12 0.14
C VAL A 71 3.05 21.69 1.01
N LEU A 72 3.92 20.83 0.47
CA LEU A 72 5.14 20.42 1.17
C LEU A 72 6.18 21.55 1.04
N PRO A 73 6.69 22.13 2.14
CA PRO A 73 7.58 23.29 2.09
C PRO A 73 8.87 22.99 1.32
N GLY A 74 9.39 21.77 1.43
CA GLY A 74 10.58 21.35 0.68
C GLY A 74 10.37 21.20 -0.82
N VAL A 75 9.13 20.96 -1.27
CA VAL A 75 8.79 20.94 -2.71
C VAL A 75 8.59 22.37 -3.21
N ALA A 76 7.86 23.20 -2.45
CA ALA A 76 7.63 24.60 -2.78
C ALA A 76 8.93 25.40 -2.95
N ALA A 77 9.93 25.15 -2.11
CA ALA A 77 11.22 25.82 -2.20
C ALA A 77 11.98 25.51 -3.51
N LEU A 78 11.65 24.42 -4.21
CA LEU A 78 12.26 24.07 -5.50
C LEU A 78 11.60 24.79 -6.66
N ASP A 79 10.31 25.12 -6.55
CA ASP A 79 9.53 25.81 -7.59
C ASP A 79 10.04 27.24 -7.82
N ASP A 80 10.58 27.87 -6.78
CA ASP A 80 11.17 29.21 -6.83
C ASP A 80 12.54 29.25 -7.56
N VAL A 81 13.22 28.10 -7.68
CA VAL A 81 14.60 28.02 -8.24
C VAL A 81 14.61 27.54 -9.70
N GLY A 82 13.50 27.01 -10.23
CA GLY A 82 13.47 26.53 -11.61
C GLY A 82 12.10 26.08 -12.10
N GLY A 83 11.27 27.05 -12.49
CA GLY A 83 10.11 26.83 -13.38
C GLY A 83 8.90 26.19 -12.72
N ALA A 84 8.02 27.04 -12.19
CA ALA A 84 6.60 26.83 -11.91
C ALA A 84 6.16 25.37 -11.66
N ALA A 85 5.93 25.02 -10.39
CA ALA A 85 5.10 23.88 -10.04
C ALA A 85 3.81 23.94 -10.86
N PRO A 86 3.43 22.87 -11.57
CA PRO A 86 2.05 22.77 -12.02
C PRO A 86 1.18 22.88 -10.75
N PRO A 87 0.11 23.69 -10.77
CA PRO A 87 -0.79 23.81 -9.63
C PRO A 87 -1.16 22.40 -9.22
N ALA A 88 -1.06 22.09 -7.91
CA ALA A 88 -1.36 20.77 -7.37
C ALA A 88 -2.61 20.24 -8.06
N LYS A 89 -2.42 19.38 -9.08
CA LYS A 89 -3.54 18.87 -9.85
C LYS A 89 -4.33 18.13 -8.80
N LYS A 90 -5.56 18.59 -8.54
CA LYS A 90 -6.52 17.93 -7.64
C LYS A 90 -6.26 16.45 -7.79
N ALA A 91 -5.77 15.81 -6.71
CA ALA A 91 -5.31 14.43 -6.78
C ALA A 91 -6.36 13.68 -7.60
N PRO A 92 -5.97 13.00 -8.70
CA PRO A 92 -6.93 12.32 -9.54
C PRO A 92 -7.85 11.54 -8.60
N PRO A 93 -9.18 11.65 -8.75
CA PRO A 93 -10.10 11.02 -7.81
C PRO A 93 -9.59 9.60 -7.59
N ALA A 94 -9.40 9.23 -6.32
CA ALA A 94 -8.85 7.92 -5.97
C ALA A 94 -9.51 6.90 -6.90
N PRO A 95 -8.72 6.06 -7.61
CA PRO A 95 -9.26 5.20 -8.65
C PRO A 95 -10.50 4.54 -8.10
N ALA A 96 -11.65 4.74 -8.78
CA ALA A 96 -12.95 4.31 -8.30
C ALA A 96 -12.80 2.89 -7.78
N ALA A 97 -13.04 2.69 -6.48
CA ALA A 97 -12.76 1.44 -5.79
C ALA A 97 -13.27 0.29 -6.67
N ALA A 98 -12.34 -0.49 -7.23
CA ALA A 98 -12.70 -1.60 -8.09
C ALA A 98 -13.67 -2.47 -7.28
N LYS A 99 -14.90 -2.64 -7.78
CA LYS A 99 -15.95 -3.42 -7.10
C LYS A 99 -15.31 -4.70 -6.57
N ALA A 100 -15.40 -4.90 -5.25
CA ALA A 100 -14.85 -6.08 -4.61
C ALA A 100 -15.39 -7.32 -5.35
N PRO A 101 -14.53 -8.21 -5.88
CA PRO A 101 -15.00 -9.49 -6.36
C PRO A 101 -15.61 -10.21 -5.16
N ALA A 102 -16.82 -10.72 -5.33
CA ALA A 102 -17.52 -11.53 -4.35
C ALA A 102 -16.56 -12.62 -3.83
N ALA A 103 -16.49 -12.75 -2.50
CA ALA A 103 -15.62 -13.72 -1.84
C ALA A 103 -15.86 -15.11 -2.44
N ALA A 104 -14.83 -15.68 -3.06
CA ALA A 104 -14.84 -17.07 -3.50
C ALA A 104 -14.88 -17.96 -2.24
N LYS A 105 -16.02 -18.60 -2.02
CA LYS A 105 -16.21 -19.55 -0.92
C LYS A 105 -15.49 -20.85 -1.26
N ALA A 106 -14.38 -21.14 -0.59
CA ALA A 106 -13.74 -22.45 -0.66
C ALA A 106 -13.02 -22.79 0.65
N ALA A 107 -13.62 -23.69 1.42
CA ALA A 107 -12.95 -24.80 2.11
C ALA A 107 -14.02 -25.68 2.77
N GLY A 108 -13.96 -26.98 2.48
CA GLY A 108 -14.94 -28.01 2.83
C GLY A 108 -15.18 -28.14 4.33
N SER A 109 -16.38 -28.64 4.65
CA SER A 109 -16.83 -28.93 6.00
C SER A 109 -15.95 -30.00 6.63
N ILE A 110 -15.65 -29.86 7.92
CA ILE A 110 -14.96 -30.86 8.76
C ILE A 110 -15.65 -32.25 8.69
N ARG A 111 -16.92 -32.31 8.27
CA ARG A 111 -17.62 -33.58 8.00
C ARG A 111 -16.98 -34.42 6.89
N ASP A 112 -16.36 -33.81 5.89
CA ASP A 112 -15.81 -34.54 4.74
C ASP A 112 -14.48 -35.23 5.06
N LEU A 113 -13.83 -34.88 6.18
CA LEU A 113 -12.56 -35.46 6.62
C LEU A 113 -12.74 -36.68 7.55
N LEU A 114 -13.95 -36.94 8.02
CA LEU A 114 -14.24 -37.93 9.08
C LEU A 114 -14.93 -39.20 8.57
N LEU A 115 -15.22 -39.29 7.27
CA LEU A 115 -15.90 -40.43 6.63
C LEU A 115 -15.04 -41.18 5.59
N SER A 116 -13.72 -41.00 5.62
CA SER A 116 -12.75 -41.77 4.82
C SER A 116 -11.64 -42.29 5.72
#